data_AF-A0A830D7Z3-F1
#
_entry.id   AF-A0A830D7Z3-F1
#
_cell.length_a   1.000
_cell.length_b   1.000
_cell.length_c   1.000
_cell.angle_alpha   90.00
_cell.angle_beta   90.00
_cell.angle_gamma   90.00
#
_symmetry.space_group_name_H-M   'P 1'
#
loop_
_entity.id
_entity.type
_entity.pdbx_description
1 polymer ?
#
loop_
_entity_poly.entity_id
_entity_poly.type
_entity_poly.pdbx_seq_one_letter_code
_entity_poly.pdbx_strand_id
1 'polypeptide(L)'
;MQRVTQWNLDFVENSEQGDRAVRGAGQIVTWVCDPMHGNTIKAPCGLKTRAFDAILAEVRAFFDVHEQEGSNPGGIHLEMTGQNVTECIGGSRTVTFDDLSSRYHTHCDPRLNASQSLELAFIVSERLRKKRMSSQRLVS
;
A
#
# COMPACT_ATOMS: atom_id res chain seq x y z
N MET A 1 13.85 5.87 13.00
CA MET A 1 12.51 5.36 12.66
C MET A 1 11.50 6.42 13.07
N GLN A 2 11.14 7.33 12.17
CA GLN A 2 10.07 8.30 12.43
C GLN A 2 8.74 7.56 12.24
N ARG A 3 7.98 7.44 13.33
CA ARG A 3 6.59 6.98 13.35
C ARG A 3 5.72 8.17 12.96
N VAL A 4 5.02 8.09 11.84
CA VAL A 4 3.91 8.99 11.53
C VAL A 4 2.63 8.20 11.80
N THR A 5 1.96 8.50 12.91
CA THR A 5 0.84 7.73 13.47
C THR A 5 -0.54 8.26 13.08
N GLN A 6 -0.68 8.97 11.96
CA GLN A 6 -1.97 9.54 11.59
C GLN A 6 -2.12 9.72 10.08
N TRP A 7 -2.54 8.65 9.41
CA TRP A 7 -3.07 8.72 8.04
C TRP A 7 -4.55 8.38 8.11
N ASN A 8 -5.39 9.41 8.22
CA ASN A 8 -6.83 9.30 8.00
C ASN A 8 -7.17 10.04 6.71
N LEU A 9 -7.58 9.26 5.72
CA LEU A 9 -8.50 9.52 4.59
C LEU A 9 -8.21 10.60 3.53
N ASP A 10 -7.21 11.47 3.66
CA ASP A 10 -6.85 12.41 2.59
C ASP A 10 -5.38 12.28 2.16
N PHE A 11 -4.93 11.05 1.89
CA PHE A 11 -3.54 10.78 1.48
C PHE A 11 -3.14 11.68 0.30
N VAL A 12 -3.99 11.84 -0.72
CA VAL A 12 -3.69 12.67 -1.89
C VAL A 12 -3.60 14.15 -1.54
N GLU A 13 -4.54 14.71 -0.76
CA GLU A 13 -4.59 16.16 -0.52
C GLU A 13 -3.50 16.66 0.45
N ASN A 14 -3.07 15.82 1.38
CA ASN A 14 -2.11 16.20 2.42
C ASN A 14 -0.67 15.74 2.16
N SER A 15 -0.45 14.71 1.33
CA SER A 15 0.90 14.18 1.07
C SER A 15 1.78 15.16 0.30
N GLU A 16 1.24 15.90 -0.68
CA GLU A 16 1.98 16.95 -1.40
C GLU A 16 2.50 18.06 -0.47
N GLN A 17 1.74 18.38 0.58
CA GLN A 17 2.16 19.37 1.57
C GLN A 17 3.34 18.86 2.41
N GLY A 18 3.32 17.57 2.75
CA GLY A 18 4.42 16.89 3.44
C GLY A 18 5.72 16.90 2.62
N ASP A 19 5.65 16.51 1.34
CA ASP A 19 6.79 16.48 0.43
C ASP A 19 7.45 17.87 0.31
N ARG A 20 6.64 18.91 0.07
CA ARG A 20 7.12 20.30 -0.04
C ARG A 20 7.72 20.81 1.25
N ALA A 21 7.12 20.52 2.41
CA ALA A 21 7.63 20.96 3.71
C ALA A 21 8.99 20.33 4.05
N VAL A 22 9.14 19.02 3.85
CA VAL A 22 10.39 18.30 4.09
C VAL A 22 11.50 18.80 3.17
N ARG A 23 11.18 19.01 1.90
CA ARG A 23 12.12 19.59 0.92
C ARG A 23 12.52 21.02 1.29
N GLY A 24 11.57 21.85 1.71
CA GLY A 24 11.84 23.21 2.19
C GLY A 24 12.75 23.24 3.44
N ALA A 25 12.66 22.22 4.28
CA ALA A 25 13.53 22.05 5.45
C ALA A 25 14.91 21.43 5.13
N GLY A 26 15.21 21.14 3.86
CA GLY A 26 16.48 20.56 3.43
C GLY A 26 16.76 19.15 3.96
N GLN A 27 15.72 18.42 4.40
CA GLN A 27 15.86 17.10 4.99
C GLN A 27 15.89 16.01 3.91
N ILE A 28 16.75 15.01 4.11
CA ILE A 28 16.79 13.81 3.26
C ILE A 28 16.07 12.70 4.01
N VAL A 29 14.97 12.22 3.45
CA VAL A 29 14.12 11.20 4.07
C VAL A 29 13.84 10.04 3.10
N THR A 30 13.44 8.90 3.66
CA THR A 30 12.90 7.78 2.89
C THR A 30 11.39 7.75 3.07
N TRP A 31 10.65 8.01 1.99
CA TRP A 31 9.19 7.91 1.99
C TRP A 31 8.76 6.45 1.92
N VAL A 32 7.87 6.03 2.82
CA VAL A 32 7.35 4.67 2.88
C VAL A 32 5.83 4.72 3.02
N CYS A 33 5.14 4.00 2.14
CA CYS A 33 3.68 3.81 2.19
C CYS A 33 3.32 2.63 3.09
N ASP A 34 2.36 2.82 4.00
CA ASP A 34 1.71 1.74 4.74
C ASP A 34 0.25 1.66 4.31
N PRO A 35 -0.07 0.90 3.25
CA PRO A 35 -1.42 0.82 2.70
C PRO A 35 -2.33 -0.13 3.51
N MET A 36 -1.91 -0.55 4.70
CA MET A 36 -2.61 -1.59 5.47
C MET A 36 -3.53 -0.96 6.50
N HIS A 37 -2.96 -0.17 7.41
CA HIS A 37 -3.66 0.25 8.62
C HIS A 37 -4.81 1.23 8.35
N GLY A 38 -4.65 2.14 7.37
CA GLY A 38 -5.70 3.08 6.97
C GLY A 38 -6.90 2.45 6.26
N ASN A 39 -6.76 1.23 5.73
CA ASN A 39 -7.77 0.55 4.90
C ASN A 39 -8.60 -0.50 5.64
N THR A 40 -8.55 -0.51 6.98
CA THR A 40 -9.23 -1.52 7.79
C THR A 40 -10.73 -1.23 7.92
N ILE A 41 -11.57 -2.18 7.54
CA ILE A 41 -13.03 -2.12 7.66
C ILE A 41 -13.55 -3.29 8.51
N LYS A 42 -14.80 -3.20 8.98
CA LYS A 42 -15.49 -4.29 9.66
C LYS A 42 -16.47 -4.97 8.71
N ALA A 43 -16.30 -6.27 8.51
CA ALA A 43 -17.19 -7.09 7.68
C ALA A 43 -18.55 -7.33 8.36
N PRO A 44 -19.61 -7.71 7.60
CA PRO A 44 -20.92 -8.04 8.17
C PRO A 44 -20.88 -9.14 9.24
N CYS A 45 -19.95 -10.10 9.11
CA CYS A 45 -19.71 -11.17 10.08
C CYS A 45 -18.98 -10.70 11.36
N GLY A 46 -18.63 -9.42 11.45
CA GLY A 46 -17.99 -8.81 12.61
C GLY A 46 -16.45 -8.86 12.61
N LEU A 47 -15.85 -9.63 11.71
CA LEU A 47 -14.39 -9.68 11.53
C LEU A 47 -13.86 -8.38 10.91
N LYS A 48 -12.64 -8.00 11.28
CA LYS A 48 -11.91 -6.96 10.55
C LYS A 48 -11.47 -7.54 9.20
N THR A 49 -11.44 -6.71 8.18
CA THR A 49 -10.85 -7.07 6.88
C THR A 49 -10.34 -5.81 6.18
N ARG A 50 -9.61 -5.99 5.08
CA ARG A 50 -9.16 -4.92 4.20
C ARG A 50 -9.48 -5.34 2.77
N ALA A 51 -9.96 -4.40 1.97
CA ALA A 51 -10.17 -4.64 0.55
C ALA A 51 -8.85 -4.51 -0.20
N PHE A 52 -8.45 -5.56 -0.93
CA PHE A 52 -7.22 -5.56 -1.72
C PHE A 52 -7.16 -4.37 -2.69
N ASP A 53 -8.28 -4.01 -3.31
CA ASP A 53 -8.35 -2.88 -4.24
C ASP A 53 -8.08 -1.54 -3.56
N ALA A 54 -8.49 -1.37 -2.29
CA ALA A 54 -8.21 -0.16 -1.51
C ALA A 54 -6.71 -0.06 -1.17
N ILE A 55 -6.11 -1.18 -0.73
CA ILE A 55 -4.65 -1.28 -0.50
C ILE A 55 -3.89 -0.92 -1.78
N LEU A 56 -4.30 -1.48 -2.91
CA LEU A 56 -3.68 -1.22 -4.21
C LEU A 56 -3.86 0.23 -4.67
N ALA A 57 -5.03 0.83 -4.43
CA ALA A 57 -5.30 2.22 -4.76
C ALA A 57 -4.39 3.17 -3.98
N GLU A 58 -4.18 2.93 -2.69
CA GLU A 58 -3.27 3.75 -1.87
C GLU A 58 -1.81 3.60 -2.34
N VAL A 59 -1.37 2.39 -2.65
CA VAL A 59 -0.04 2.18 -3.24
C VAL A 59 0.10 2.95 -4.55
N ARG A 60 -0.91 2.93 -5.43
CA ARG A 60 -0.87 3.68 -6.69
C ARG A 60 -0.75 5.19 -6.42
N ALA A 61 -1.62 5.73 -5.56
CA ALA A 61 -1.61 7.13 -5.19
C ALA A 61 -0.26 7.58 -4.61
N PHE A 62 0.37 6.75 -3.77
CA PHE A 62 1.72 7.02 -3.24
C PHE A 62 2.76 7.23 -4.34
N PHE A 63 2.77 6.37 -5.36
CA PHE A 63 3.68 6.56 -6.49
C PHE A 63 3.29 7.78 -7.35
N ASP A 64 1.99 8.04 -7.55
CA ASP A 64 1.50 9.17 -8.34
C ASP A 64 1.93 10.50 -7.73
N VAL A 65 1.81 10.66 -6.40
CA VAL A 65 2.25 11.85 -5.66
C VAL A 65 3.75 12.05 -5.81
N HIS A 66 4.56 11.02 -5.59
CA HIS A 66 6.02 11.15 -5.71
C HIS A 66 6.48 11.44 -7.14
N GLU A 67 5.74 10.98 -8.15
CA GLU A 67 6.01 11.33 -9.55
C GLU A 67 5.69 12.81 -9.83
N GLN A 68 4.59 13.33 -9.30
CA GLN A 68 4.18 14.72 -9.44
C GLN A 68 5.12 15.69 -8.70
N GLU A 69 5.53 15.35 -7.48
CA GLU A 69 6.43 16.16 -6.64
C GLU A 69 7.91 16.02 -7.03
N GLY A 70 8.23 15.11 -7.96
CA GLY A 70 9.59 14.82 -8.39
C GLY A 70 10.46 14.20 -7.29
N SER A 71 9.84 13.57 -6.30
CA SER A 71 10.46 12.92 -5.16
C SER A 71 10.59 11.40 -5.40
N ASN A 72 11.23 10.70 -4.45
CA ASN A 72 11.50 9.27 -4.59
C ASN A 72 10.59 8.42 -3.70
N PRO A 73 9.73 7.54 -4.27
CA PRO A 73 8.95 6.58 -3.49
C PRO A 73 9.88 5.50 -2.95
N GLY A 74 10.24 5.60 -1.67
CA GLY A 74 11.32 4.82 -1.05
C GLY A 74 10.95 3.38 -0.70
N GLY A 75 9.68 3.07 -0.48
CA GLY A 75 9.23 1.70 -0.21
C GLY A 75 7.77 1.57 0.18
N ILE A 76 7.35 0.33 0.43
CA ILE A 76 6.01 -0.03 0.93
C ILE A 76 6.20 -0.96 2.13
N HIS A 77 5.40 -0.75 3.17
CA HIS A 77 5.34 -1.55 4.38
C HIS A 77 4.03 -2.35 4.40
N LEU A 78 4.10 -3.68 4.48
CA LEU A 78 2.94 -4.56 4.38
C LEU A 78 2.84 -5.50 5.57
N GLU A 79 1.60 -5.83 5.95
CA GLU A 79 1.31 -6.97 6.81
C GLU A 79 0.89 -8.15 5.95
N MET A 80 1.73 -9.20 5.91
CA MET A 80 1.53 -10.34 5.02
C MET A 80 1.89 -11.67 5.67
N THR A 81 1.43 -12.76 5.08
CA THR A 81 1.81 -14.13 5.45
C THR A 81 1.93 -15.01 4.21
N GLY A 82 2.88 -15.95 4.22
CA GLY A 82 3.03 -16.97 3.18
C GLY A 82 1.93 -18.05 3.22
N GLN A 83 1.04 -18.00 4.22
CA GLN A 83 -0.06 -18.95 4.39
C GLN A 83 -1.24 -18.60 3.48
N ASN A 84 -2.01 -19.62 3.11
CA ASN A 84 -3.25 -19.46 2.35
C ASN A 84 -4.41 -19.11 3.31
N VAL A 85 -4.42 -17.85 3.77
CA VAL A 85 -5.43 -17.26 4.67
C VAL A 85 -6.47 -16.45 3.89
N THR A 86 -7.62 -16.19 4.51
CA THR A 86 -8.73 -15.40 3.96
C THR A 86 -8.99 -14.16 4.82
N GLU A 87 -7.93 -13.42 5.17
CA GLU A 87 -8.04 -12.27 6.10
C GLU A 87 -8.41 -10.96 5.37
N CYS A 88 -7.90 -10.75 4.16
CA CYS A 88 -8.23 -9.62 3.28
C CYS A 88 -9.12 -10.07 2.12
N ILE A 89 -10.17 -9.30 1.81
CA ILE A 89 -11.08 -9.56 0.68
C ILE A 89 -10.50 -9.07 -0.67
N GLY A 90 -10.97 -9.64 -1.77
CA GLY A 90 -10.53 -9.33 -3.13
C GLY A 90 -9.24 -10.03 -3.55
N GLY A 91 -8.53 -9.43 -4.50
CA GLY A 91 -7.39 -10.02 -5.19
C GLY A 91 -7.79 -11.06 -6.24
N SER A 92 -6.82 -11.55 -6.99
CA SER A 92 -7.01 -12.46 -8.14
C SER A 92 -7.75 -13.79 -7.84
N ARG A 93 -7.66 -14.30 -6.61
CA ARG A 93 -8.40 -15.50 -6.16
C ARG A 93 -9.77 -15.20 -5.54
N THR A 94 -10.21 -13.93 -5.60
CA THR A 94 -11.45 -13.37 -5.05
C THR A 94 -11.84 -13.96 -3.70
N VAL A 95 -11.25 -13.44 -2.62
CA VAL A 95 -11.74 -13.71 -1.26
C VAL A 95 -12.96 -12.84 -1.00
N THR A 96 -14.09 -13.43 -0.62
CA THR A 96 -15.32 -12.71 -0.29
C THR A 96 -15.50 -12.55 1.22
N PHE A 97 -16.55 -11.82 1.65
CA PHE A 97 -16.89 -11.72 3.07
C PHE A 97 -17.24 -13.07 3.69
N ASP A 98 -17.87 -13.97 2.93
CA ASP A 98 -18.28 -15.30 3.40
C ASP A 98 -17.07 -16.23 3.60
N ASP A 99 -15.99 -15.99 2.88
CA ASP A 99 -14.75 -16.75 2.99
C ASP A 99 -13.93 -16.41 4.24
N LEU A 100 -14.21 -15.25 4.88
CA LEU A 100 -13.38 -14.74 5.97
C LEU A 100 -13.27 -15.74 7.12
N SER A 101 -14.37 -16.37 7.54
CA SER A 101 -14.37 -17.33 8.65
C SER A 101 -13.67 -18.66 8.34
N SER A 102 -13.32 -18.95 7.09
CA SER A 102 -12.74 -20.24 6.73
C SER A 102 -11.29 -20.41 7.23
N ARG A 103 -10.48 -19.35 7.15
CA ARG A 103 -9.04 -19.36 7.47
C ARG A 103 -8.56 -18.02 8.06
N TYR A 104 -9.35 -17.45 8.96
CA TYR A 104 -8.95 -16.28 9.74
C TYR A 104 -8.08 -16.71 10.93
N HIS A 105 -6.77 -16.52 10.83
CA HIS A 105 -5.82 -17.07 11.82
C HIS A 105 -5.15 -16.01 12.70
N THR A 106 -5.48 -14.73 12.52
CA THR A 106 -4.95 -13.63 13.31
C THR A 106 -5.96 -13.14 14.35
N HIS A 107 -5.48 -12.76 15.53
CA HIS A 107 -6.26 -12.00 16.51
C HIS A 107 -6.08 -10.49 16.37
N CYS A 108 -5.10 -10.07 15.56
CA CYS A 108 -4.76 -8.68 15.30
C CYS A 108 -5.45 -8.20 14.01
N ASP A 109 -4.71 -7.50 13.16
CA ASP A 109 -5.23 -6.98 11.90
C ASP A 109 -5.06 -7.99 10.74
N PRO A 110 -5.95 -7.92 9.73
CA PRO A 110 -6.00 -8.86 8.61
C PRO A 110 -4.80 -8.71 7.67
N ARG A 111 -4.11 -9.81 7.37
CA ARG A 111 -2.88 -9.81 6.56
C ARG A 111 -3.17 -10.21 5.11
N LEU A 112 -2.35 -9.72 4.19
CA LEU A 112 -2.33 -10.25 2.82
C LEU A 112 -1.87 -11.71 2.83
N ASN A 113 -2.57 -12.56 2.08
CA ASN A 113 -2.10 -13.91 1.83
C ASN A 113 -0.99 -13.93 0.75
N ALA A 114 -0.39 -15.11 0.51
CA ALA A 114 0.72 -15.26 -0.43
C ALA A 114 0.36 -14.79 -1.86
N SER A 115 -0.83 -15.12 -2.34
CA SER A 115 -1.27 -14.74 -3.70
C SER A 115 -1.46 -13.23 -3.84
N GLN A 116 -2.16 -12.60 -2.89
CA GLN A 116 -2.34 -11.14 -2.86
C GLN A 116 -1.01 -10.41 -2.73
N SER A 117 -0.09 -10.92 -1.91
CA SER A 117 1.25 -10.34 -1.74
C SER A 117 2.05 -10.37 -3.03
N LEU A 118 2.01 -11.49 -3.76
CA LEU A 118 2.72 -11.65 -5.03
C LEU A 118 2.10 -10.77 -6.13
N GLU A 119 0.78 -10.67 -6.17
CA GLU A 119 0.05 -9.80 -7.09
C GLU A 119 0.46 -8.33 -6.91
N LEU A 120 0.46 -7.84 -5.67
CA LEU A 120 0.91 -6.48 -5.36
C LEU A 120 2.39 -6.27 -5.76
N ALA A 121 3.26 -7.25 -5.49
CA ALA A 121 4.67 -7.19 -5.86
C ALA A 121 4.87 -7.05 -7.38
N PHE A 122 4.10 -7.80 -8.19
CA PHE A 122 4.17 -7.67 -9.64
C PHE A 122 3.74 -6.27 -10.10
N ILE A 123 2.63 -5.74 -9.60
CA ILE A 123 2.14 -4.40 -9.98
C ILE A 123 3.16 -3.31 -9.63
N VAL A 124 3.74 -3.37 -8.44
CA VAL A 124 4.79 -2.43 -8.00
C VAL A 124 6.04 -2.57 -8.87
N SER A 125 6.45 -3.81 -9.20
CA SER A 125 7.62 -4.06 -10.05
C SER A 125 7.46 -3.48 -11.46
N GLU A 126 6.27 -3.58 -12.04
CA GLU A 126 5.98 -3.01 -13.36
C GLU A 126 6.08 -1.49 -13.34
N ARG A 127 5.57 -0.87 -12.28
CA ARG A 127 5.62 0.59 -12.10
C ARG A 127 7.05 1.10 -11.96
N LEU A 128 7.86 0.44 -11.12
CA LEU A 128 9.28 0.75 -10.96
C LEU A 128 10.07 0.56 -12.27
N ARG A 129 9.76 -0.51 -13.02
CA ARG A 129 10.39 -0.76 -14.33
C ARG A 129 10.07 0.34 -15.33
N LYS A 130 8.80 0.77 -15.42
CA LYS A 130 8.38 1.87 -16.30
C LYS A 130 9.13 3.18 -15.98
N LYS A 131 9.21 3.56 -14.70
CA LYS A 131 9.96 4.75 -14.25
C LYS A 131 11.44 4.68 -14.64
N ARG A 132 12.08 3.52 -14.44
CA ARG A 132 13.50 3.35 -14.80
C ARG A 132 13.74 3.48 -16.30
N MET A 133 12.86 2.92 -17.13
CA MET A 133 12.97 2.98 -18.59
C MET A 133 12.70 4.38 -19.16
N SER A 134 11.77 5.15 -18.56
CA SER A 134 11.54 6.54 -18.98
C SER A 134 12.73 7.44 -18.63
N SER A 135 13.32 7.29 -17.43
CA SER A 135 14.53 8.01 -17.05
C SER A 135 15.71 7.73 -17.97
N GLN A 136 15.92 6.48 -18.41
CA GLN A 136 17.01 6.13 -19.33
C GLN A 136 16.87 6.77 -20.72
N ARG A 137 15.64 6.93 -21.23
CA ARG A 137 15.37 7.60 -22.52
C ARG A 137 15.59 9.11 -22.50
N LEU A 138 15.44 9.75 -21.34
CA LEU A 138 15.70 11.19 -21.19
C LEU A 138 17.19 11.53 -21.17
N VAL A 139 18.06 10.54 -20.97
CA VAL A 139 19.52 10.71 -20.85
C VAL A 139 20.25 10.28 -22.13
N SER A 140 19.54 9.68 -23.10
CA SER A 140 20.04 9.26 -24.42
C SER A 140 19.65 10.25 -25.51
#